data_AF-A0A0X3PB37-F1
#
_entry.id   AF-A0A0X3PB37-F1
#
_cell.length_a   1.000
_cell.length_b   1.000
_cell.length_c   1.000
_cell.angle_alpha   90.00
_cell.angle_beta   90.00
_cell.angle_gamma   90.00
#
_symmetry.space_group_name_H-M   'P 1'
#
loop_
_entity.id
_entity.type
_entity.pdbx_description
1 polymer ?
#
loop_
_entity_poly.entity_id
_entity_poly.type
_entity_poly.pdbx_seq_one_letter_code
_entity_poly.pdbx_strand_id
1 'polypeptide(L)'
;MSCRLYTINNSFLKVKSFFRISVGRNAFEEITTIRNRVRNLKSYLSTQQLRDVNKVKQLIEECEQALSKFRYELKKSTQSLIHDEVALWQECSVFEDKVKGWKQGPDSAKPKNSNSDAGIAVTLDLNLPSQVCTYQHFLASTGGRTGGWTEFDHSTFLRIRRRILRSHPAAGFRKHSDRTGHGGNVDALLAGDTAESFFDEVAAVLPSKTPEMVKEHEHWWISFQKFEADNKAAVEYWKAQKNSLRAKLEDFVKRREQIVASRAEYRAVHERAGRAARRELCALISARIQERVR
;
A
#
# COMPACT_ATOMS: atom_id res chain seq x y z
N MET A 1 9.29 -6.82 -13.97
CA MET A 1 9.21 -5.39 -14.31
C MET A 1 8.76 -4.51 -13.12
N SER A 2 9.28 -4.72 -11.91
CA SER A 2 8.75 -4.07 -10.68
C SER A 2 9.41 -2.74 -10.28
N CYS A 3 10.37 -2.23 -11.05
CA CYS A 3 11.13 -1.03 -10.67
C CYS A 3 10.47 0.32 -11.06
N ARG A 4 9.29 0.34 -11.69
CA ARG A 4 8.67 1.61 -12.14
C ARG A 4 7.58 2.17 -11.23
N LEU A 5 6.95 1.37 -10.37
CA LEU A 5 5.82 1.83 -9.53
C LEU A 5 6.26 2.40 -8.17
N TYR A 6 7.38 1.93 -7.60
CA TYR A 6 7.91 2.46 -6.33
C TYR A 6 8.57 3.84 -6.48
N THR A 7 9.06 4.15 -7.68
CA THR A 7 9.71 5.42 -7.99
C THR A 7 8.67 6.55 -8.04
N ILE A 8 7.48 6.30 -8.60
CA ILE A 8 6.44 7.33 -8.78
C ILE A 8 5.92 7.86 -7.44
N ASN A 9 5.72 6.99 -6.44
CA ASN A 9 5.22 7.40 -5.12
C ASN A 9 6.24 8.22 -4.30
N ASN A 10 7.54 7.93 -4.44
CA ASN A 10 8.60 8.68 -3.76
C ASN A 10 8.83 10.04 -4.41
N SER A 11 8.72 10.13 -5.75
CA SER A 11 8.75 11.40 -6.48
C SER A 11 7.54 12.27 -6.12
N PHE A 12 6.34 11.70 -6.03
CA PHE A 12 5.10 12.44 -5.81
C PHE A 12 5.00 13.03 -4.39
N LEU A 13 5.42 12.27 -3.38
CA LEU A 13 5.50 12.76 -1.99
C LEU A 13 6.61 13.81 -1.82
N LYS A 14 7.75 13.65 -2.51
CA LYS A 14 8.81 14.67 -2.54
C LYS A 14 8.35 15.95 -3.24
N VAL A 15 7.65 15.86 -4.36
CA VAL A 15 7.11 17.02 -5.08
C VAL A 15 6.07 17.75 -4.23
N LYS A 16 5.15 17.03 -3.57
CA LYS A 16 4.15 17.66 -2.67
C LYS A 16 4.75 18.29 -1.42
N SER A 17 5.74 17.63 -0.79
CA SER A 17 6.47 18.19 0.35
C SER A 17 7.27 19.42 -0.06
N PHE A 18 7.95 19.36 -1.20
CA PHE A 18 8.72 20.47 -1.76
C PHE A 18 7.82 21.63 -2.15
N PHE A 19 6.68 21.38 -2.78
CA PHE A 19 5.71 22.40 -3.19
C PHE A 19 5.05 23.08 -1.97
N ARG A 20 4.64 22.32 -0.95
CA ARG A 20 4.06 22.87 0.28
C ARG A 20 5.06 23.70 1.10
N ILE A 21 6.33 23.30 1.11
CA ILE A 21 7.42 24.04 1.75
C ILE A 21 7.82 25.27 0.93
N SER A 22 7.83 25.15 -0.40
CA SER A 22 8.18 26.24 -1.33
C SER A 22 7.13 27.33 -1.37
N VAL A 23 5.84 26.99 -1.51
CA VAL A 23 4.73 27.97 -1.49
C VAL A 23 4.65 28.68 -0.14
N GLY A 24 4.83 27.95 0.97
CA GLY A 24 4.84 28.54 2.32
C GLY A 24 6.04 29.49 2.55
N ARG A 25 7.23 29.15 2.04
CA ARG A 25 8.40 30.04 2.09
C ARG A 25 8.20 31.29 1.24
N ASN A 26 7.72 31.14 0.01
CA ASN A 26 7.49 32.25 -0.90
C ASN A 26 6.45 33.24 -0.33
N ALA A 27 5.32 32.73 0.19
CA ALA A 27 4.33 33.56 0.87
C ALA A 27 4.90 34.29 2.10
N PHE A 28 5.79 33.65 2.87
CA PHE A 28 6.45 34.26 4.01
C PHE A 28 7.42 35.38 3.61
N GLU A 29 8.20 35.18 2.54
CA GLU A 29 9.11 36.18 1.98
C GLU A 29 8.34 37.40 1.44
N GLU A 30 7.24 37.18 0.71
CA GLU A 30 6.41 38.26 0.18
C GLU A 30 5.71 39.05 1.30
N ILE A 31 5.15 38.37 2.31
CA ILE A 31 4.56 39.04 3.50
C ILE A 31 5.62 39.85 4.26
N THR A 32 6.84 39.32 4.36
CA THR A 32 7.94 40.03 5.02
C THR A 32 8.35 41.27 4.25
N THR A 33 8.36 41.20 2.92
CA THR A 33 8.60 42.35 2.04
C THR A 33 7.52 43.41 2.20
N ILE A 34 6.23 43.03 2.19
CA ILE A 34 5.11 43.95 2.43
C ILE A 34 5.22 44.59 3.81
N ARG A 35 5.49 43.80 4.85
CA ARG A 35 5.68 44.29 6.22
C ARG A 35 6.80 45.33 6.31
N ASN A 36 7.91 45.09 5.60
CA ASN A 36 9.04 46.02 5.57
C ASN A 36 8.66 47.33 4.84
N ARG A 37 7.96 47.25 3.70
CA ARG A 37 7.46 48.44 2.98
C ARG A 37 6.49 49.27 3.83
N VAL A 38 5.55 48.62 4.51
CA VAL A 38 4.61 49.28 5.42
C VAL A 38 5.32 49.90 6.63
N ARG A 39 6.35 49.23 7.16
CA ARG A 39 7.18 49.78 8.25
C ARG A 39 7.94 51.03 7.79
N ASN A 40 8.50 51.01 6.58
CA ASN A 40 9.22 52.14 6.00
C ASN A 40 8.28 53.33 5.73
N LEU A 41 7.07 53.07 5.21
CA LEU A 41 6.04 54.10 5.05
C LEU A 41 5.66 54.71 6.41
N LYS A 42 5.43 53.86 7.43
CA LYS A 42 5.11 54.32 8.78
C LYS A 42 6.22 55.15 9.41
N SER A 43 7.48 54.74 9.26
CA SER A 43 8.61 55.52 9.80
C SER A 43 8.71 56.88 9.10
N TYR A 44 8.54 56.91 7.77
CA TYR A 44 8.57 58.15 6.98
C TYR A 44 7.47 59.14 7.39
N LEU A 45 6.25 58.64 7.61
CA LEU A 45 5.13 59.46 8.11
C LEU A 45 5.31 59.93 9.56
N SER A 46 6.13 59.25 10.35
CA SER A 46 6.37 59.58 11.76
C SER A 46 7.54 60.57 11.94
N THR A 47 8.46 60.66 10.97
CA THR A 47 9.67 61.49 11.06
C THR A 47 9.59 62.82 10.30
N GLN A 48 8.68 62.97 9.31
CA GLN A 48 8.56 64.19 8.52
C GLN A 48 7.18 64.85 8.64
N GLN A 49 7.16 66.18 8.79
CA GLN A 49 5.99 66.98 8.40
C GLN A 49 5.77 66.80 6.89
N LEU A 50 4.68 66.12 6.51
CA LEU A 50 4.03 65.90 5.19
C LEU A 50 4.30 66.93 4.06
N ARG A 51 5.56 67.27 3.76
CA ARG A 51 5.94 68.27 2.74
C ARG A 51 6.16 67.67 1.36
N ASP A 52 6.54 66.39 1.28
CA ASP A 52 6.76 65.68 0.02
C ASP A 52 5.66 64.64 -0.23
N VAL A 53 4.54 65.13 -0.77
CA VAL A 53 3.36 64.31 -1.13
C VAL A 53 3.70 63.28 -2.21
N ASN A 54 4.64 63.60 -3.11
CA ASN A 54 5.05 62.71 -4.18
C ASN A 54 5.77 61.48 -3.61
N LYS A 55 6.61 61.66 -2.59
CA LYS A 55 7.29 60.54 -1.95
C LYS A 55 6.34 59.64 -1.16
N VAL A 56 5.34 60.20 -0.49
CA VAL A 56 4.29 59.42 0.20
C VAL A 56 3.48 58.62 -0.81
N LYS A 57 3.07 59.23 -1.92
CA LYS A 57 2.35 58.56 -3.01
C LYS A 57 3.15 57.40 -3.59
N GLN A 58 4.44 57.60 -3.86
CA GLN A 58 5.33 56.54 -4.33
C GLN A 58 5.38 55.36 -3.35
N LEU A 59 5.55 55.61 -2.04
CA LEU A 59 5.63 54.56 -1.03
C LEU A 59 4.31 53.79 -0.87
N ILE A 60 3.16 54.45 -1.05
CA ILE A 60 1.84 53.82 -1.07
C ILE A 60 1.70 52.93 -2.32
N GLU A 61 2.04 53.45 -3.50
CA GLU A 61 2.00 52.68 -4.76
C GLU A 61 2.91 51.44 -4.68
N GLU A 62 4.10 51.56 -4.08
CA GLU A 62 5.00 50.42 -3.85
C GLU A 62 4.40 49.39 -2.88
N CYS A 63 3.63 49.81 -1.87
CA CYS A 63 2.91 48.90 -0.99
C CYS A 63 1.75 48.20 -1.71
N GLU A 64 0.98 48.94 -2.51
CA GLU A 64 -0.16 48.43 -3.28
C GLU A 64 0.27 47.45 -4.38
N GLN A 65 1.37 47.73 -5.06
CA GLN A 65 1.96 46.83 -6.05
C GLN A 65 2.44 45.52 -5.39
N ALA A 66 3.09 45.60 -4.23
CA ALA A 66 3.52 44.42 -3.48
C ALA A 66 2.33 43.58 -2.99
N LEU A 67 1.27 44.23 -2.51
CA LEU A 67 0.02 43.58 -2.10
C LEU A 67 -0.70 42.93 -3.30
N SER A 68 -0.76 43.61 -4.43
CA SER A 68 -1.41 43.11 -5.64
C SER A 68 -0.69 41.88 -6.19
N LYS A 69 0.65 41.93 -6.24
CA LYS A 69 1.48 40.77 -6.62
C LYS A 69 1.25 39.58 -5.69
N PHE A 70 1.27 39.80 -4.37
CA PHE A 70 1.04 38.73 -3.39
C PHE A 70 -0.34 38.09 -3.53
N ARG A 71 -1.39 38.90 -3.71
CA ARG A 71 -2.75 38.40 -3.94
C ARG A 71 -2.84 37.57 -5.23
N TYR A 72 -2.14 37.99 -6.28
CA TYR A 72 -2.09 37.26 -7.55
C TYR A 72 -1.40 35.90 -7.39
N GLU A 73 -0.23 35.85 -6.76
CA GLU A 73 0.51 34.59 -6.55
C GLU A 73 -0.24 33.63 -5.61
N LEU A 74 -0.89 34.15 -4.56
CA LEU A 74 -1.78 33.35 -3.71
C LEU A 74 -2.94 32.73 -4.52
N LYS A 75 -3.61 33.54 -5.35
CA LYS A 75 -4.73 33.06 -6.18
C LYS A 75 -4.27 32.00 -7.17
N LYS A 76 -3.15 32.24 -7.85
CA LYS A 76 -2.54 31.31 -8.80
C LYS A 76 -2.14 29.99 -8.13
N SER A 77 -1.48 30.05 -6.97
CA SER A 77 -1.08 28.86 -6.21
C SER A 77 -2.29 28.07 -5.73
N THR A 78 -3.33 28.75 -5.23
CA THR A 78 -4.57 28.12 -4.78
C THR A 78 -5.29 27.42 -5.94
N GLN A 79 -5.38 28.07 -7.11
CA GLN A 79 -5.99 27.45 -8.30
C GLN A 79 -5.22 26.21 -8.77
N SER A 80 -3.89 26.24 -8.76
CA SER A 80 -3.06 25.06 -9.06
C SER A 80 -3.34 23.91 -8.10
N LEU A 81 -3.44 24.20 -6.79
CA LEU A 81 -3.73 23.17 -5.79
C LEU A 81 -5.13 22.58 -5.95
N ILE A 82 -6.14 23.39 -6.28
CA ILE A 82 -7.50 22.93 -6.55
C ILE A 82 -7.53 22.01 -7.78
N HIS A 83 -6.82 22.39 -8.85
CA HIS A 83 -6.70 21.56 -10.04
C HIS A 83 -6.09 20.18 -9.71
N ASP A 84 -4.99 20.16 -8.95
CA ASP A 84 -4.34 18.93 -8.53
C ASP A 84 -5.23 18.09 -7.59
N GLU A 85 -5.97 18.73 -6.69
CA GLU A 85 -6.93 18.05 -5.80
C GLU A 85 -8.04 17.36 -6.60
N VAL A 86 -8.63 18.04 -7.58
CA VAL A 86 -9.66 17.48 -8.47
C VAL A 86 -9.12 16.32 -9.30
N ALA A 87 -7.93 16.47 -9.90
CA ALA A 87 -7.30 15.42 -10.69
C ALA A 87 -7.05 14.16 -9.85
N LEU A 88 -6.55 14.33 -8.62
CA LEU A 88 -6.33 13.22 -7.70
C LEU A 88 -7.63 12.57 -7.26
N TRP A 89 -8.68 13.35 -7.06
CA TRP A 89 -9.99 12.82 -6.73
C TRP A 89 -10.55 11.96 -7.86
N GLN A 90 -10.38 12.39 -9.12
CA GLN A 90 -10.75 11.60 -10.30
C GLN A 90 -9.93 10.30 -10.39
N GLU A 91 -8.62 10.36 -10.14
CA GLU A 91 -7.78 9.16 -10.08
C GLU A 91 -8.24 8.19 -8.98
N CYS A 92 -8.53 8.70 -7.78
CA CYS A 92 -9.08 7.90 -6.69
C CYS A 92 -10.44 7.26 -7.06
N SER A 93 -11.33 8.00 -7.71
CA SER A 93 -12.62 7.46 -8.20
C SER A 93 -12.41 6.31 -9.18
N VAL A 94 -11.49 6.46 -10.14
CA VAL A 94 -11.13 5.38 -11.08
C VAL A 94 -10.56 4.16 -10.34
N PHE A 95 -9.74 4.38 -9.31
CA PHE A 95 -9.23 3.28 -8.48
C PHE A 95 -10.35 2.61 -7.66
N GLU A 96 -11.30 3.36 -7.13
CA GLU A 96 -12.47 2.80 -6.44
C GLU A 96 -13.30 1.92 -7.38
N ASP A 97 -13.52 2.36 -8.62
CA ASP A 97 -14.29 1.58 -9.59
C ASP A 97 -13.55 0.32 -10.04
N LYS A 98 -12.23 0.38 -10.19
CA LYS A 98 -11.39 -0.80 -10.39
C LYS A 98 -11.50 -1.78 -9.23
N VAL A 99 -11.49 -1.29 -7.99
CA VAL A 99 -11.65 -2.12 -6.78
C VAL A 99 -13.05 -2.72 -6.68
N LYS A 100 -14.10 -1.99 -7.08
CA LYS A 100 -15.47 -2.51 -7.14
C LYS A 100 -15.59 -3.61 -8.21
N GLY A 101 -14.96 -3.42 -9.37
CA GLY A 101 -14.88 -4.45 -10.42
C GLY A 101 -14.19 -5.73 -9.93
N TRP A 102 -13.21 -5.63 -9.02
CA TRP A 102 -12.58 -6.81 -8.41
C TRP A 102 -13.47 -7.54 -7.38
N LYS A 103 -14.51 -6.89 -6.84
CA LYS A 103 -15.45 -7.53 -5.89
C LYS A 103 -16.52 -8.36 -6.58
N GLN A 104 -16.76 -8.12 -7.87
CA GLN A 104 -17.68 -8.90 -8.69
C GLN A 104 -16.85 -10.00 -9.38
N GLY A 105 -16.69 -11.15 -8.71
CA GLY A 105 -16.12 -12.34 -9.34
C GLY A 105 -16.96 -12.77 -10.55
N PRO A 106 -16.38 -13.51 -11.51
CA PRO A 106 -17.12 -13.94 -12.69
C PRO A 106 -18.08 -15.05 -12.31
N ASP A 107 -19.38 -14.75 -12.17
CA ASP A 107 -20.40 -15.80 -12.26
C ASP A 107 -21.77 -15.34 -12.76
N SER A 108 -22.18 -16.03 -13.83
CA SER A 108 -23.53 -16.27 -14.36
C SER A 108 -24.32 -15.16 -15.10
N ALA A 109 -24.30 -15.19 -16.45
CA ALA A 109 -25.43 -15.69 -17.29
C ALA A 109 -25.32 -15.31 -18.79
N LYS A 110 -24.89 -16.31 -19.59
CA LYS A 110 -25.15 -16.66 -21.01
C LYS A 110 -25.09 -15.65 -22.20
N PRO A 111 -24.75 -16.15 -23.42
CA PRO A 111 -24.15 -15.39 -24.50
C PRO A 111 -25.09 -15.09 -25.67
N LYS A 112 -24.80 -14.02 -26.42
CA LYS A 112 -25.23 -13.85 -27.82
C LYS A 112 -24.00 -13.59 -28.68
N ASN A 113 -23.84 -14.42 -29.70
CA ASN A 113 -22.81 -14.42 -30.73
C ASN A 113 -22.57 -13.05 -31.38
N SER A 114 -21.30 -12.70 -31.53
CA SER A 114 -20.76 -12.31 -32.83
C SER A 114 -19.24 -12.55 -32.82
N ASN A 115 -18.79 -13.36 -33.79
CA ASN A 115 -17.40 -13.66 -34.06
C ASN A 115 -16.55 -12.40 -34.19
N SER A 116 -15.49 -12.30 -33.38
CA SER A 116 -14.16 -11.96 -33.88
C SER A 116 -13.11 -12.25 -32.80
N ASP A 117 -12.23 -13.15 -33.18
CA ASP A 117 -10.80 -13.13 -32.90
C ASP A 117 -10.28 -13.72 -31.58
N ALA A 118 -9.23 -14.52 -31.76
CA ALA A 118 -8.53 -15.27 -30.75
C ALA A 118 -7.85 -14.34 -29.74
N GLY A 119 -8.33 -14.39 -28.49
CA GLY A 119 -7.76 -13.62 -27.39
C GLY A 119 -8.24 -14.12 -26.03
N ILE A 120 -8.49 -15.41 -25.88
CA ILE A 120 -8.84 -16.04 -24.59
C ILE A 120 -7.61 -16.79 -24.09
N ALA A 121 -6.66 -16.03 -23.56
CA ALA A 121 -5.72 -16.42 -22.51
C ALA A 121 -4.92 -15.16 -22.17
N VAL A 122 -4.52 -15.00 -20.92
CA VAL A 122 -3.69 -13.89 -20.43
C VAL A 122 -4.46 -12.61 -20.07
N THR A 123 -5.20 -12.62 -18.96
CA THR A 123 -5.28 -11.44 -18.05
C THR A 123 -5.62 -11.79 -16.58
N LEU A 124 -5.54 -13.06 -16.14
CA LEU A 124 -5.64 -13.40 -14.71
C LEU A 124 -4.30 -13.35 -13.95
N ASP A 125 -3.18 -13.13 -14.64
CA ASP A 125 -1.86 -13.56 -14.14
C ASP A 125 -0.97 -12.45 -13.54
N LEU A 126 -1.49 -11.26 -13.22
CA LEU A 126 -0.61 -10.14 -12.84
C LEU A 126 -0.39 -9.89 -11.35
N ASN A 127 -1.00 -10.66 -10.43
CA ASN A 127 -0.71 -10.49 -8.98
C ASN A 127 -0.82 -11.75 -8.11
N LEU A 128 -0.89 -12.94 -8.71
CA LEU A 128 -0.72 -14.18 -7.94
C LEU A 128 0.77 -14.51 -7.86
N PRO A 129 1.31 -14.92 -6.69
CA PRO A 129 2.66 -15.44 -6.61
C PRO A 129 2.84 -16.57 -7.63
N SER A 130 3.99 -16.63 -8.31
CA SER A 130 4.24 -17.58 -9.38
C SER A 130 4.00 -19.03 -8.95
N GLN A 131 4.27 -19.36 -7.69
CA GLN A 131 4.00 -20.66 -7.08
C GLN A 131 2.51 -21.03 -7.02
N VAL A 132 1.62 -20.04 -6.88
CA VAL A 132 0.18 -20.25 -6.89
C VAL A 132 -0.30 -20.53 -8.32
N CYS A 133 0.26 -19.82 -9.30
CA CYS A 133 -0.05 -20.03 -10.72
C CYS A 133 0.45 -21.40 -11.20
N THR A 134 1.68 -21.80 -10.83
CA THR A 134 2.21 -23.14 -11.17
C THR A 134 1.42 -24.26 -10.52
N TYR A 135 0.97 -24.10 -9.26
CA TYR A 135 0.10 -25.09 -8.61
C TYR A 135 -1.26 -25.19 -9.30
N GLN A 136 -1.90 -24.08 -9.66
CA GLN A 136 -3.17 -24.08 -10.38
C GLN A 136 -3.05 -24.75 -11.76
N HIS A 137 -1.99 -24.43 -12.51
CA HIS A 137 -1.71 -25.05 -13.79
C HIS A 137 -1.46 -26.56 -13.63
N PHE A 138 -0.68 -26.96 -12.62
CA PHE A 138 -0.44 -28.37 -12.31
C PHE A 138 -1.74 -29.12 -12.02
N LEU A 139 -2.65 -28.57 -11.20
CA LEU A 139 -3.95 -29.20 -10.94
C LEU A 139 -4.80 -29.32 -12.22
N ALA A 140 -4.82 -28.28 -13.04
CA ALA A 140 -5.59 -28.29 -14.29
C ALA A 140 -5.05 -29.33 -15.29
N SER A 141 -3.72 -29.47 -15.39
CA SER A 141 -3.09 -30.40 -16.32
C SER A 141 -3.06 -31.85 -15.84
N THR A 142 -3.15 -32.09 -14.52
CA THR A 142 -3.00 -33.45 -13.94
C THR A 142 -4.31 -34.06 -13.42
N GLY A 143 -5.46 -33.49 -13.74
CA GLY A 143 -6.76 -34.08 -13.36
C GLY A 143 -7.21 -33.74 -11.93
N GLY A 144 -6.78 -32.59 -11.41
CA GLY A 144 -7.30 -32.00 -10.17
C GLY A 144 -6.68 -32.55 -8.88
N ARG A 145 -7.45 -32.51 -7.78
CA ARG A 145 -6.96 -32.87 -6.43
C ARG A 145 -6.69 -34.36 -6.24
N THR A 146 -7.21 -35.21 -7.13
CA THR A 146 -7.05 -36.67 -7.08
C THR A 146 -6.19 -37.22 -8.23
N GLY A 147 -5.59 -36.37 -9.06
CA GLY A 147 -4.72 -36.83 -10.16
C GLY A 147 -5.49 -37.56 -11.27
N GLY A 148 -6.79 -37.32 -11.42
CA GLY A 148 -7.66 -38.07 -12.32
C GLY A 148 -8.13 -39.44 -11.79
N TRP A 149 -7.79 -39.80 -10.55
CA TRP A 149 -8.32 -41.00 -9.89
C TRP A 149 -9.68 -40.74 -9.26
N THR A 150 -10.47 -41.79 -9.10
CA THR A 150 -11.73 -41.70 -8.34
C THR A 150 -11.41 -41.44 -6.86
N GLU A 151 -12.34 -40.80 -6.15
CA GLU A 151 -12.19 -40.53 -4.71
C GLU A 151 -11.95 -41.82 -3.91
N PHE A 152 -12.60 -42.92 -4.31
CA PHE A 152 -12.42 -44.22 -3.70
C PHE A 152 -11.00 -44.79 -3.92
N ASP A 153 -10.50 -44.74 -5.15
CA ASP A 153 -9.16 -45.25 -5.49
C ASP A 153 -8.08 -44.41 -4.80
N HIS A 154 -8.22 -43.08 -4.86
CA HIS A 154 -7.29 -42.14 -4.25
C HIS A 154 -7.24 -42.30 -2.72
N SER A 155 -8.39 -42.39 -2.05
CA SER A 155 -8.45 -42.60 -0.60
C SER A 155 -7.88 -43.96 -0.16
N THR A 156 -8.09 -45.00 -0.97
CA THR A 156 -7.52 -46.34 -0.76
C THR A 156 -5.99 -46.33 -0.89
N PHE A 157 -5.47 -45.70 -1.94
CA PHE A 157 -4.03 -45.47 -2.13
C PHE A 157 -3.41 -44.77 -0.91
N LEU A 158 -3.99 -43.65 -0.46
CA LEU A 158 -3.49 -42.91 0.72
C LEU A 158 -3.59 -43.71 2.02
N ARG A 159 -4.58 -44.59 2.17
CA ARG A 159 -4.74 -45.45 3.34
C ARG A 159 -3.62 -46.49 3.40
N ILE A 160 -3.32 -47.15 2.28
CA ILE A 160 -2.26 -48.16 2.18
C ILE A 160 -0.89 -47.49 2.37
N ARG A 161 -0.64 -46.37 1.68
CA ARG A 161 0.60 -45.57 1.82
C ARG A 161 0.87 -45.17 3.27
N ARG A 162 -0.14 -44.63 3.98
CA ARG A 162 0.00 -44.28 5.41
C ARG A 162 0.27 -45.49 6.31
N ARG A 163 -0.28 -46.67 5.98
CA ARG A 163 -0.01 -47.90 6.73
C ARG A 163 1.44 -48.34 6.56
N ILE A 164 1.97 -48.32 5.33
CA ILE A 164 3.35 -48.73 5.04
C ILE A 164 4.35 -47.77 5.69
N LEU A 165 4.11 -46.45 5.57
CA LEU A 165 4.93 -45.43 6.25
C LEU A 165 4.96 -45.58 7.78
N ARG A 166 3.88 -46.11 8.38
CA ARG A 166 3.83 -46.40 9.83
C ARG A 166 4.49 -47.72 10.21
N SER A 167 4.57 -48.68 9.28
CA SER A 167 5.04 -50.05 9.55
C SER A 167 6.53 -50.26 9.27
N HIS A 168 7.18 -49.34 8.53
CA HIS A 168 8.62 -49.37 8.25
C HIS A 168 9.32 -48.09 8.73
N PRO A 169 9.73 -47.99 10.02
CA PRO A 169 10.39 -46.80 10.57
C PRO A 169 11.86 -46.62 10.10
N ALA A 170 12.46 -47.64 9.49
CA ALA A 170 13.90 -47.71 9.24
C ALA A 170 14.43 -46.75 8.15
N ALA A 171 13.56 -46.12 7.37
CA ALA A 171 13.96 -45.10 6.38
C ALA A 171 13.85 -43.66 6.90
N GLY A 172 13.54 -43.48 8.19
CA GLY A 172 13.21 -42.18 8.77
C GLY A 172 14.18 -41.63 9.83
N PHE A 173 15.34 -42.24 10.10
CA PHE A 173 16.27 -41.68 11.09
C PHE A 173 17.74 -42.09 10.86
N ARG A 174 18.45 -41.37 9.97
CA ARG A 174 19.89 -41.14 10.17
C ARG A 174 20.05 -39.74 10.76
N LYS A 175 20.34 -39.70 12.06
CA LYS A 175 20.78 -38.50 12.77
C LYS A 175 22.20 -38.18 12.25
N HIS A 176 22.31 -37.29 11.28
CA HIS A 176 23.55 -36.56 11.06
C HIS A 176 23.30 -35.11 11.45
N SER A 177 24.03 -34.65 12.46
CA SER A 177 24.06 -33.26 12.87
C SER A 177 24.64 -32.43 11.73
N ASP A 178 23.81 -31.63 11.08
CA ASP A 178 24.16 -30.23 10.90
C ASP A 178 22.94 -29.35 10.66
N ARG A 179 23.05 -28.10 11.13
CA ARG A 179 22.00 -27.10 11.12
C ARG A 179 21.76 -26.58 9.70
N THR A 180 20.64 -26.96 9.09
CA THR A 180 19.89 -26.11 8.13
C THR A 180 18.50 -26.70 7.93
N GLY A 181 17.48 -25.97 8.36
CA GLY A 181 16.09 -26.37 8.21
C GLY A 181 15.57 -26.09 6.81
N HIS A 182 15.35 -27.13 6.01
CA HIS A 182 14.28 -27.17 5.00
C HIS A 182 14.07 -28.59 4.46
N GLY A 183 12.82 -29.05 4.47
CA GLY A 183 12.35 -30.22 3.69
C GLY A 183 12.63 -31.58 4.33
N GLY A 184 11.62 -32.13 5.02
CA GLY A 184 11.61 -33.55 5.37
C GLY A 184 11.68 -34.39 4.08
N ASN A 185 12.70 -35.23 3.99
CA ASN A 185 12.98 -36.07 2.84
C ASN A 185 11.88 -37.15 2.71
N VAL A 186 11.00 -36.99 1.71
CA VAL A 186 9.92 -37.92 1.38
C VAL A 186 10.35 -38.98 0.34
N ASP A 187 11.61 -39.01 -0.08
CA ASP A 187 12.11 -39.89 -1.16
C ASP A 187 12.35 -41.35 -0.74
N ALA A 188 12.03 -41.73 0.49
CA ALA A 188 12.33 -43.06 1.03
C ALA A 188 11.41 -44.19 0.52
N LEU A 189 10.24 -43.88 -0.07
CA LEU A 189 9.30 -44.92 -0.50
C LEU A 189 9.67 -45.55 -1.86
N LEU A 190 10.53 -44.91 -2.66
CA LEU A 190 10.91 -45.36 -4.00
C LEU A 190 12.22 -46.18 -4.03
N ALA A 191 12.82 -46.47 -2.88
CA ALA A 191 14.12 -47.13 -2.80
C ALA A 191 13.98 -48.62 -2.41
N GLY A 192 14.07 -49.50 -3.42
CA GLY A 192 14.23 -50.95 -3.24
C GLY A 192 12.94 -51.76 -3.20
N ASP A 193 13.06 -53.04 -2.83
CA ASP A 193 12.00 -54.08 -2.90
C ASP A 193 10.70 -53.73 -2.13
N THR A 194 10.79 -52.84 -1.13
CA THR A 194 9.61 -52.34 -0.39
C THR A 194 8.68 -51.44 -1.22
N ALA A 195 9.20 -50.79 -2.26
CA ALA A 195 8.42 -49.97 -3.19
C ALA A 195 7.59 -50.82 -4.14
N GLU A 196 8.19 -51.90 -4.67
CA GLU A 196 7.51 -52.83 -5.57
C GLU A 196 6.40 -53.58 -4.84
N SER A 197 6.67 -54.06 -3.62
CA SER A 197 5.65 -54.67 -2.77
C SER A 197 4.47 -53.74 -2.45
N PHE A 198 4.71 -52.42 -2.34
CA PHE A 198 3.64 -51.43 -2.17
C PHE A 198 2.75 -51.30 -3.41
N PHE A 199 3.33 -51.19 -4.60
CA PHE A 199 2.56 -51.02 -5.83
C PHE A 199 1.69 -52.25 -6.13
N ASP A 200 2.23 -53.44 -5.90
CA ASP A 200 1.50 -54.69 -6.02
C ASP A 200 0.36 -54.79 -5.00
N GLU A 201 0.59 -54.37 -3.76
CA GLU A 201 -0.44 -54.38 -2.71
C GLU A 201 -1.59 -53.42 -3.03
N VAL A 202 -1.30 -52.24 -3.60
CA VAL A 202 -2.34 -51.29 -4.01
C VAL A 202 -3.10 -51.81 -5.24
N ALA A 203 -2.41 -52.36 -6.23
CA ALA A 203 -3.03 -52.94 -7.42
C ALA A 203 -3.92 -54.14 -7.08
N ALA A 204 -3.55 -54.96 -6.10
CA ALA A 204 -4.37 -56.07 -5.62
C ALA A 204 -5.70 -55.62 -5.01
N VAL A 205 -5.76 -54.42 -4.42
CA VAL A 205 -6.96 -53.84 -3.81
C VAL A 205 -7.79 -53.04 -4.83
N LEU A 206 -7.17 -52.57 -5.91
CA LEU A 206 -7.80 -51.74 -6.94
C LEU A 206 -7.82 -52.49 -8.29
N PRO A 207 -8.89 -53.24 -8.60
CA PRO A 207 -8.96 -54.08 -9.81
C PRO A 207 -8.83 -53.32 -11.13
N SER A 208 -9.04 -51.99 -11.11
CA SER A 208 -8.97 -51.11 -12.28
C SER A 208 -7.58 -50.48 -12.49
N LYS A 209 -6.59 -50.78 -11.63
CA LYS A 209 -5.27 -50.14 -11.64
C LYS A 209 -4.15 -51.19 -11.69
N THR A 210 -3.19 -50.99 -12.57
CA THR A 210 -1.96 -51.80 -12.61
C THR A 210 -0.90 -51.22 -11.68
N PRO A 211 0.11 -52.01 -11.24
CA PRO A 211 1.21 -51.51 -10.43
C PRO A 211 1.93 -50.31 -11.05
N GLU A 212 2.06 -50.27 -12.38
CA GLU A 212 2.64 -49.14 -13.12
C GLU A 212 1.80 -47.87 -12.97
N MET A 213 0.47 -47.98 -13.06
CA MET A 213 -0.43 -46.84 -12.83
C MET A 213 -0.34 -46.32 -11.39
N VAL A 214 -0.17 -47.22 -10.40
CA VAL A 214 0.04 -46.82 -9.00
C VAL A 214 1.37 -46.08 -8.84
N LYS A 215 2.43 -46.53 -9.52
CA LYS A 215 3.74 -45.87 -9.51
C LYS A 215 3.68 -44.46 -10.12
N GLU A 216 3.04 -44.29 -11.26
CA GLU A 216 2.80 -42.97 -11.86
C GLU A 216 2.02 -42.06 -10.92
N HIS A 217 1.02 -42.61 -10.22
CA HIS A 217 0.22 -41.88 -9.25
C HIS A 217 1.01 -41.49 -7.99
N GLU A 218 1.97 -42.30 -7.54
CA GLU A 218 2.91 -41.93 -6.47
C GLU A 218 3.83 -40.78 -6.90
N HIS A 219 4.37 -40.82 -8.13
CA HIS A 219 5.15 -39.70 -8.67
C HIS A 219 4.34 -38.40 -8.77
N TRP A 220 3.09 -38.50 -9.21
CA TRP A 220 2.16 -37.37 -9.20
C TRP A 220 1.92 -36.88 -7.77
N TRP A 221 1.67 -37.77 -6.81
CA TRP A 221 1.40 -37.40 -5.43
C TRP A 221 2.58 -36.68 -4.77
N ILE A 222 3.81 -37.15 -4.97
CA ILE A 222 5.03 -36.46 -4.48
C ILE A 222 5.12 -35.05 -5.07
N SER A 223 4.90 -34.93 -6.38
CA SER A 223 4.90 -33.63 -7.07
C SER A 223 3.79 -32.71 -6.53
N PHE A 224 2.58 -33.24 -6.35
CA PHE A 224 1.43 -32.54 -5.78
C PHE A 224 1.75 -31.99 -4.39
N GLN A 225 2.35 -32.80 -3.51
CA GLN A 225 2.72 -32.36 -2.15
C GLN A 225 3.73 -31.21 -2.18
N LYS A 226 4.71 -31.25 -3.09
CA LYS A 226 5.68 -30.16 -3.26
C LYS A 226 4.99 -28.87 -3.71
N PHE A 227 4.17 -28.92 -4.76
CA PHE A 227 3.47 -27.74 -5.24
C PHE A 227 2.47 -27.20 -4.22
N GLU A 228 1.81 -28.06 -3.46
CA GLU A 228 0.91 -27.64 -2.37
C GLU A 228 1.68 -26.92 -1.25
N ALA A 229 2.86 -27.42 -0.87
CA ALA A 229 3.73 -26.77 0.10
C ALA A 229 4.24 -25.41 -0.39
N ASP A 230 4.73 -25.34 -1.63
CA ASP A 230 5.20 -24.09 -2.25
C ASP A 230 4.08 -23.06 -2.37
N ASN A 231 2.88 -23.49 -2.77
CA ASN A 231 1.68 -22.67 -2.83
C ASN A 231 1.31 -22.12 -1.44
N LYS A 232 1.30 -22.98 -0.41
CA LYS A 232 1.02 -22.57 0.97
C LYS A 232 2.03 -21.55 1.47
N ALA A 233 3.33 -21.80 1.29
CA ALA A 233 4.40 -20.89 1.69
C ALA A 233 4.28 -19.53 0.98
N ALA A 234 3.98 -19.54 -0.32
CA ALA A 234 3.78 -18.31 -1.09
C ALA A 234 2.56 -17.50 -0.60
N VAL A 235 1.45 -18.17 -0.29
CA VAL A 235 0.25 -17.52 0.26
C VAL A 235 0.53 -16.92 1.65
N GLU A 236 1.24 -17.65 2.52
CA GLU A 236 1.63 -17.16 3.84
C GLU A 236 2.54 -15.94 3.75
N TYR A 237 3.57 -15.99 2.89
CA TYR A 237 4.46 -14.87 2.63
C TYR A 237 3.70 -13.64 2.11
N TRP A 238 2.80 -13.83 1.13
CA TRP A 238 2.00 -12.74 0.59
C TRP A 238 1.10 -12.09 1.64
N LYS A 239 0.47 -12.89 2.52
CA LYS A 239 -0.31 -12.39 3.66
C LYS A 239 0.55 -11.58 4.64
N ALA A 240 1.73 -12.10 4.99
CA ALA A 240 2.64 -11.42 5.90
C ALA A 240 3.11 -10.07 5.34
N GLN A 241 3.47 -10.03 4.05
CA GLN A 241 3.87 -8.80 3.36
C GLN A 241 2.75 -7.77 3.35
N LYS A 242 1.51 -8.19 3.04
CA LYS A 242 0.32 -7.32 3.05
C LYS A 242 0.07 -6.73 4.43
N ASN A 243 0.17 -7.54 5.48
CA ASN A 243 0.01 -7.08 6.87
C ASN A 243 1.11 -6.09 7.28
N SER A 244 2.37 -6.33 6.88
CA SER A 244 3.48 -5.40 7.14
C SER A 244 3.27 -4.04 6.48
N LEU A 245 2.79 -4.01 5.24
CA LEU A 245 2.48 -2.75 4.55
C LEU A 245 1.34 -1.99 5.23
N ARG A 246 0.30 -2.71 5.68
CA ARG A 246 -0.81 -2.11 6.44
C ARG A 246 -0.32 -1.49 7.75
N ALA A 247 0.51 -2.20 8.53
CA ALA A 247 1.06 -1.68 9.77
C ALA A 247 1.90 -0.41 9.54
N LYS A 248 2.76 -0.40 8.50
CA LYS A 248 3.53 0.80 8.12
C LYS A 248 2.61 1.98 7.79
N LEU A 249 1.52 1.75 7.06
CA LEU A 249 0.56 2.79 6.72
C LEU A 249 -0.13 3.35 7.98
N GLU A 250 -0.54 2.48 8.90
CA GLU A 250 -1.14 2.89 10.18
C GLU A 250 -0.16 3.74 11.01
N ASP A 251 1.12 3.39 11.04
CA ASP A 251 2.17 4.19 11.70
C ASP A 251 2.36 5.56 11.04
N PHE A 252 2.34 5.63 9.71
CA PHE A 252 2.40 6.90 8.98
C PHE A 252 1.21 7.81 9.31
N VAL A 253 0.00 7.25 9.38
CA VAL A 253 -1.22 7.99 9.72
C VAL A 253 -1.12 8.53 11.15
N LYS A 254 -0.77 7.70 12.13
CA LYS A 254 -0.58 8.11 13.53
C LYS A 254 0.44 9.23 13.66
N ARG A 255 1.59 9.12 12.98
CA ARG A 255 2.63 10.16 13.00
C ARG A 255 2.11 11.49 12.41
N ARG A 256 1.30 11.43 11.35
CA ARG A 256 0.69 12.62 10.76
C ARG A 256 -0.32 13.27 11.72
N GLU A 257 -1.14 12.47 12.39
CA GLU A 257 -2.08 12.95 13.40
C GLU A 257 -1.38 13.63 14.57
N GLN A 258 -0.29 13.04 15.07
CA GLN A 258 0.55 13.65 16.11
C GLN A 258 1.10 15.02 15.69
N ILE A 259 1.59 15.14 14.45
CA ILE A 259 2.07 16.43 13.92
C ILE A 259 0.93 17.45 13.84
N VAL A 260 -0.26 17.04 13.41
CA VAL A 260 -1.43 17.92 13.34
C VAL A 260 -1.88 18.37 14.73
N ALA A 261 -1.93 17.45 15.69
CA ALA A 261 -2.26 17.74 17.09
C ALA A 261 -1.26 18.73 17.70
N SER A 262 0.04 18.46 17.57
CA SER A 262 1.10 19.36 18.06
C SER A 262 1.00 20.77 17.46
N ARG A 263 0.71 20.88 16.15
CA ARG A 263 0.48 22.19 15.50
C ARG A 263 -0.79 22.88 16.00
N ALA A 264 -1.85 22.12 16.30
CA ALA A 264 -3.08 22.67 16.86
C ALA A 264 -2.86 23.20 18.28
N GLU A 265 -2.13 22.45 19.12
CA GLU A 265 -1.74 22.86 20.47
C GLU A 265 -0.91 24.14 20.45
N TYR A 266 0.13 24.20 19.62
CA TYR A 266 0.95 25.39 19.46
C TYR A 266 0.12 26.62 19.07
N ARG A 267 -0.79 26.48 18.09
CA ARG A 267 -1.71 27.56 17.70
C ARG A 267 -2.61 27.98 18.85
N ALA A 268 -3.17 27.04 19.61
CA ALA A 268 -4.04 27.33 20.73
C ALA A 268 -3.31 28.11 21.84
N VAL A 269 -2.05 27.76 22.13
CA VAL A 269 -1.21 28.48 23.11
C VAL A 269 -0.97 29.92 22.66
N HIS A 270 -0.55 30.12 21.41
CA HIS A 270 -0.29 31.46 20.87
C HIS A 270 -1.55 32.33 20.81
N GLU A 271 -2.70 31.75 20.46
CA GLU A 271 -3.97 32.46 20.52
C GLU A 271 -4.38 32.84 21.95
N ARG A 272 -4.20 31.94 22.93
CA ARG A 272 -4.49 32.25 24.35
C ARG A 272 -3.62 33.40 24.84
N ALA A 273 -2.32 33.37 24.56
CA ALA A 273 -1.41 34.45 24.89
C ALA A 273 -1.83 35.78 24.23
N GLY A 274 -2.20 35.75 22.95
CA GLY A 274 -2.72 36.93 22.26
C GLY A 274 -4.05 37.44 22.83
N ARG A 275 -4.95 36.55 23.27
CA ARG A 275 -6.19 36.93 23.97
C ARG A 275 -5.90 37.56 25.34
N ALA A 276 -4.93 37.03 26.09
CA ALA A 276 -4.52 37.57 27.38
C ALA A 276 -3.96 39.00 27.25
N ALA A 277 -3.02 39.21 26.33
CA ALA A 277 -2.45 40.54 26.08
C ALA A 277 -3.51 41.58 25.65
N ARG A 278 -4.50 41.17 24.83
CA ARG A 278 -5.64 42.04 24.48
C ARG A 278 -6.49 42.42 25.69
N ARG A 279 -6.73 41.48 26.62
CA ARG A 279 -7.49 41.73 27.85
C ARG A 279 -6.74 42.70 28.76
N GLU A 280 -5.44 42.51 28.95
CA GLU A 280 -4.59 43.44 29.72
C GLU A 280 -4.61 44.85 29.14
N LEU A 281 -4.46 44.99 27.83
CA LEU A 281 -4.54 46.29 27.17
C LEU A 281 -5.92 46.96 27.37
N CYS A 282 -7.01 46.19 27.22
CA CYS A 282 -8.36 46.70 27.48
C CYS A 282 -8.53 47.15 28.93
N ALA A 283 -7.98 46.41 29.90
CA ALA A 283 -8.02 46.76 31.31
C ALA A 283 -7.25 48.06 31.60
N LEU A 284 -6.05 48.21 31.02
CA LEU A 284 -5.25 49.44 31.14
C LEU A 284 -5.95 50.65 30.54
N ILE A 285 -6.54 50.50 29.35
CA ILE A 285 -7.31 51.58 28.71
C ILE A 285 -8.51 51.96 29.58
N SER A 286 -9.23 50.98 30.11
CA SER A 286 -10.39 51.21 30.98
C SER A 286 -10.00 51.95 32.26
N ALA A 287 -8.90 51.55 32.91
CA ALA A 287 -8.38 52.23 34.10
C ALA A 287 -8.00 53.69 33.81
N ARG A 288 -7.32 53.93 32.67
CA ARG A 288 -6.91 55.27 32.24
C ARG A 288 -8.10 56.20 31.96
N ILE A 289 -9.20 55.65 31.42
CA ILE A 289 -10.44 56.39 31.21
C ILE A 289 -11.06 56.78 32.56
N GLN A 290 -11.10 55.86 33.53
CA GLN A 290 -11.63 56.17 34.86
C GLN A 290 -10.81 57.21 35.63
N GLU A 291 -9.48 57.21 35.48
CA GLU A 291 -8.60 58.26 36.04
C GLU A 291 -8.86 59.65 35.46
N ARG A 292 -9.29 59.75 34.20
CA ARG A 292 -9.59 61.03 33.52
C ARG A 292 -10.98 61.58 33.82
N VAL A 293 -11.89 60.74 34.31
CA VAL A 293 -13.29 61.09 34.61
C VAL A 293 -13.46 61.49 36.09
N ARG A 294 -12.47 61.23 36.94
CA ARG A 294 -12.32 61.82 38.27
C ARG A 294 -11.64 63.18 38.20
#